data_AF-A0A9P7FW88-F1
#
_entry.id   AF-A0A9P7FW88-F1
#
_cell.length_a   1.000
_cell.length_b   1.000
_cell.length_c   1.000
_cell.angle_alpha   90.00
_cell.angle_beta   90.00
_cell.angle_gamma   90.00
#
_symmetry.space_group_name_H-M   'P 1'
#
loop_
_entity.id
_entity.type
_entity.pdbx_description
1 polymer ?
#
loop_
_entity_poly.entity_id
_entity_poly.type
_entity_poly.pdbx_seq_one_letter_code
_entity_poly.pdbx_strand_id
1 'polypeptide(L)'
;MSSSSPSSSRFSIQTLYFDDAPDKPCAMLIDNRIVPHLPTPARPARLTPLGADGTPSFEIRSAGEHKGLGMFATRPIQTGALILVEHPTILVPANVTLTHDARTAAYQGLSAALPQHRRDELFTMANCRDPEECATAEEGIARTNGAAVELGHPDEIETDAREYGAVFLTMNRSNHSCGPNAAHKWDLESFSSSLYALRPISPGEEITIIYTDVTQPRDARRARLYAHYGFTCACAFCALPPAESAASDAARAELREWRHTRPVFAGWATDMCRADDFVLSSHMAALELIEREGLQGMESAFVRDVCLCWAVLGDEAKFREWAERLERLSEVRDPVMAREVRRWLEDPKGKVPKWGWRSVQRKQMAKRKKAVEEEPSSPESYYSPLLF
;
A
#
# COMPACT_ATOMS: atom_id res chain seq x y z
N MET A 1 6.97 53.40 12.28
CA MET A 1 6.81 52.25 13.19
C MET A 1 5.78 51.30 12.59
N SER A 2 6.25 50.21 12.01
CA SER A 2 5.50 48.96 11.94
C SER A 2 6.56 47.88 11.95
N SER A 3 6.82 47.39 13.16
CA SER A 3 7.76 46.31 13.43
C SER A 3 7.25 45.05 12.74
N SER A 4 7.97 44.58 11.72
CA SER A 4 7.85 43.20 11.28
C SER A 4 8.24 42.32 12.46
N SER A 5 7.22 41.70 13.06
CA SER A 5 7.35 40.67 14.09
C SER A 5 8.34 39.60 13.63
N PRO A 6 9.20 39.04 14.49
CA PRO A 6 10.23 38.12 14.07
C PRO A 6 9.58 36.85 13.50
N SER A 7 10.03 36.44 12.31
CA SER A 7 9.71 35.18 11.66
C SER A 7 9.57 34.06 12.71
N SER A 8 8.35 33.59 12.95
CA SER A 8 8.18 32.30 13.63
C SER A 8 8.93 31.24 12.83
N SER A 9 9.59 30.30 13.51
CA SER A 9 10.27 29.20 12.82
C SER A 9 9.24 28.47 11.96
N ARG A 10 9.54 28.22 10.67
CA ARG A 10 8.63 27.54 9.73
C ARG A 10 8.10 26.22 10.30
N PHE A 11 8.95 25.51 11.04
CA PHE A 11 8.61 24.28 11.75
C PHE A 11 8.53 24.51 13.25
N SER A 12 7.62 23.80 13.92
CA SER A 12 7.56 23.72 15.38
C SER A 12 7.25 22.30 15.84
N ILE A 13 7.53 22.03 17.12
CA ILE A 13 7.10 20.79 17.77
C ILE A 13 5.67 20.97 18.25
N GLN A 14 4.80 20.08 17.79
CA GLN A 14 3.40 19.98 18.20
C GLN A 14 3.18 18.61 18.86
N THR A 15 2.25 18.54 19.81
CA THR A 15 1.83 17.27 20.42
C THR A 15 0.36 17.05 20.14
N LEU A 16 0.04 15.96 19.44
CA LEU A 16 -1.33 15.55 19.17
C LEU A 16 -1.73 14.46 20.16
N TYR A 17 -2.94 14.60 20.73
CA TYR A 17 -3.54 13.65 21.66
C TYR A 17 -4.75 12.99 20.99
N PHE A 18 -5.04 11.75 21.38
CA PHE A 18 -6.10 10.93 20.81
C PHE A 18 -7.07 10.53 21.91
N ASP A 19 -8.37 10.70 21.65
CA ASP A 19 -9.42 10.39 22.65
C ASP A 19 -9.47 8.89 22.98
N ASP A 20 -9.14 8.04 22.01
CA ASP A 20 -9.06 6.59 22.13
C ASP A 20 -7.71 6.08 22.69
N ALA A 21 -6.73 6.97 22.86
CA ALA A 21 -5.41 6.65 23.44
C ALA A 21 -4.76 7.88 24.13
N PRO A 22 -5.37 8.42 25.21
CA PRO A 22 -4.97 9.70 25.80
C PRO A 22 -3.57 9.68 26.43
N ASP A 23 -3.06 8.50 26.78
CA ASP A 23 -1.71 8.28 27.34
C ASP A 23 -0.62 8.11 26.27
N LYS A 24 -1.00 8.02 24.99
CA LYS A 24 -0.09 7.74 23.86
C LYS A 24 -0.10 8.88 22.83
N PRO A 25 0.34 10.09 23.20
CA PRO A 25 0.39 11.20 22.25
C PRO A 25 1.41 10.95 21.13
N CYS A 26 1.27 11.76 20.08
CA CYS A 26 2.23 11.89 19.00
C CYS A 26 2.97 13.23 19.10
N ALA A 27 4.30 13.20 19.24
CA ALA A 27 5.14 14.38 19.10
C ALA A 27 5.56 14.56 17.64
N MET A 28 5.36 15.75 17.08
CA MET A 28 5.54 16.00 15.65
C MET A 28 6.37 17.24 15.41
N LEU A 29 7.38 17.15 14.55
CA LEU A 29 8.01 18.32 13.96
C LEU A 29 7.21 18.63 12.70
N ILE A 30 6.55 19.78 12.62
CA ILE A 30 5.60 20.04 11.56
C ILE A 30 5.69 21.47 11.06
N ASP A 31 5.45 21.67 9.76
CA ASP A 31 5.30 23.00 9.17
C ASP A 31 4.07 23.68 9.78
N ASN A 32 4.25 24.85 10.38
CA ASN A 32 3.18 25.55 11.10
C ASN A 32 1.96 25.85 10.21
N ARG A 33 2.13 25.89 8.88
CA ARG A 33 1.03 26.10 7.93
C ARG A 33 0.15 24.87 7.78
N ILE A 34 0.65 23.66 8.10
CA ILE A 34 -0.10 22.40 8.01
C ILE A 34 -0.93 22.16 9.29
N VAL A 35 -0.51 22.72 10.43
CA VAL A 35 -1.17 22.50 11.74
C VAL A 35 -2.70 22.72 11.70
N PRO A 36 -3.24 23.80 11.08
CA PRO A 36 -4.70 24.01 11.01
C PRO A 36 -5.46 22.98 10.16
N HIS A 37 -4.75 22.18 9.37
CA HIS A 37 -5.31 21.16 8.48
C HIS A 37 -5.21 19.75 9.06
N LEU A 38 -4.56 19.59 10.23
CA LEU A 38 -4.56 18.33 10.94
C LEU A 38 -5.98 18.00 11.44
N PRO A 39 -6.37 16.72 11.45
CA PRO A 39 -7.64 16.31 12.03
C PRO A 39 -7.55 16.46 13.55
N THR A 40 -8.09 17.57 14.07
CA THR A 40 -8.07 17.92 15.50
C THR A 40 -9.50 18.26 15.97
N PRO A 41 -10.14 17.43 16.81
CA PRO A 41 -9.68 16.11 17.24
C PRO A 41 -9.63 15.13 16.07
N ALA A 42 -8.72 14.15 16.15
CA ALA A 42 -8.71 13.06 15.18
C ALA A 42 -9.99 12.23 15.32
N ARG A 43 -10.45 11.62 14.23
CA ARG A 43 -11.54 10.63 14.33
C ARG A 43 -11.03 9.43 15.15
N PRO A 44 -11.87 8.81 16.01
CA PRO A 44 -11.47 7.60 16.71
C PRO A 44 -11.01 6.53 15.71
N ALA A 45 -9.86 5.92 15.98
CA ALA A 45 -9.32 4.88 15.13
C ALA A 45 -10.14 3.59 15.29
N ARG A 46 -9.99 2.66 14.33
CA ARG A 46 -10.47 1.29 14.55
C ARG A 46 -9.70 0.67 15.70
N LEU A 47 -10.39 -0.08 16.55
CA LEU A 47 -9.73 -0.81 17.62
C LEU A 47 -8.90 -1.98 17.06
N THR A 48 -7.75 -2.23 17.68
CA THR A 48 -6.98 -3.45 17.42
C THR A 48 -7.82 -4.67 17.78
N PRO A 49 -7.99 -5.65 16.87
CA PRO A 49 -8.77 -6.85 17.16
C PRO A 49 -8.12 -7.66 18.28
N LEU A 50 -8.93 -8.06 19.27
CA LEU A 50 -8.51 -8.92 20.36
C LEU A 50 -9.21 -10.28 20.26
N GLY A 51 -8.51 -11.31 20.72
CA GLY A 51 -9.09 -12.64 20.90
C GLY A 51 -10.09 -12.70 22.04
N ALA A 52 -10.71 -13.87 22.20
CA ALA A 52 -11.60 -14.16 23.32
C ALA A 52 -10.91 -14.04 24.69
N ASP A 53 -9.58 -14.18 24.71
CA ASP A 53 -8.70 -14.02 25.86
C ASP A 53 -8.23 -12.57 26.09
N GLY A 54 -8.70 -11.62 25.28
CA GLY A 54 -8.34 -10.20 25.39
C GLY A 54 -6.93 -9.85 24.89
N THR A 55 -6.24 -10.79 24.24
CA THR A 55 -4.88 -10.58 23.71
C THR A 55 -4.90 -10.23 22.22
N PRO A 56 -3.88 -9.54 21.68
CA PRO A 56 -3.74 -9.32 20.24
C PRO A 56 -3.46 -10.64 19.49
N SER A 57 -3.57 -10.62 18.16
CA SER A 57 -3.25 -11.77 17.29
C SER A 57 -1.75 -12.00 17.07
N PHE A 58 -0.90 -11.25 17.77
CA PHE A 58 0.55 -11.30 17.66
C PHE A 58 1.24 -11.15 19.02
N GLU A 59 2.51 -11.50 19.07
CA GLU A 59 3.43 -11.23 20.16
C GLU A 59 4.73 -10.61 19.63
N ILE A 60 5.44 -9.86 20.46
CA ILE A 60 6.78 -9.36 20.16
C ILE A 60 7.80 -10.23 20.90
N ARG A 61 8.73 -10.84 20.18
CA ARG A 61 9.81 -11.65 20.76
C ARG A 61 11.08 -11.57 19.92
N SER A 62 12.18 -12.14 20.41
CA SER A 62 13.42 -12.20 19.64
C SER A 62 13.22 -12.92 18.30
N ALA A 63 13.73 -12.33 17.23
CA ALA A 63 13.79 -12.88 15.88
C ALA A 63 15.18 -13.46 15.54
N GLY A 64 16.03 -13.66 16.56
CA GLY A 64 17.41 -14.14 16.43
C GLY A 64 18.46 -13.02 16.53
N GLU A 65 19.72 -13.41 16.68
CA GLU A 65 20.84 -12.52 17.01
C GLU A 65 21.04 -11.34 16.04
N HIS A 66 20.61 -11.47 14.78
CA HIS A 66 20.83 -10.46 13.74
C HIS A 66 19.58 -9.70 13.30
N LYS A 67 18.42 -9.99 13.90
CA LYS A 67 17.14 -9.32 13.59
C LYS A 67 16.57 -8.54 14.76
N GLY A 68 17.13 -8.69 15.96
CA GLY A 68 16.59 -8.06 17.16
C GLY A 68 15.22 -8.64 17.53
N LEU A 69 14.22 -7.78 17.72
CA LEU A 69 12.84 -8.19 17.97
C LEU A 69 12.06 -8.32 16.66
N GLY A 70 11.06 -9.20 16.67
CA GLY A 70 10.12 -9.38 15.57
C GLY A 70 8.71 -9.54 16.09
N MET A 71 7.74 -9.30 15.21
CA MET A 71 6.33 -9.57 15.45
C MET A 71 5.97 -10.97 14.94
N PHE A 72 5.31 -11.78 15.75
CA PHE A 72 4.95 -13.17 15.40
C PHE A 72 3.48 -13.43 15.67
N ALA A 73 2.79 -14.12 14.76
CA ALA A 73 1.39 -14.46 14.93
C ALA A 73 1.19 -15.47 16.08
N THR A 74 0.20 -15.25 16.95
CA THR A 74 -0.14 -16.16 18.06
C THR A 74 -1.27 -17.12 17.71
N ARG A 75 -2.00 -16.83 16.62
CA ARG A 75 -3.14 -17.60 16.10
C ARG A 75 -3.24 -17.44 14.59
N PRO A 76 -4.03 -18.26 13.87
CA PRO A 76 -4.18 -18.11 12.43
C PRO A 76 -4.78 -16.74 12.08
N ILE A 77 -4.16 -16.03 11.13
CA ILE A 77 -4.65 -14.73 10.62
C ILE A 77 -5.06 -14.92 9.16
N GLN A 78 -6.28 -14.53 8.82
CA GLN A 78 -6.83 -14.68 7.46
C GLN A 78 -6.38 -13.53 6.56
N THR A 79 -6.35 -13.76 5.24
CA THR A 79 -6.12 -12.70 4.24
C THR A 79 -7.08 -11.53 4.46
N GLY A 80 -6.54 -10.30 4.45
CA GLY A 80 -7.30 -9.07 4.65
C GLY A 80 -7.64 -8.74 6.11
N ALA A 81 -7.35 -9.64 7.06
CA ALA A 81 -7.63 -9.40 8.46
C ALA A 81 -6.74 -8.29 9.03
N LEU A 82 -7.35 -7.44 9.86
CA LEU A 82 -6.68 -6.41 10.64
C LEU A 82 -5.86 -7.07 11.77
N ILE A 83 -4.60 -6.65 11.92
CA ILE A 83 -3.65 -7.18 12.92
C ILE A 83 -3.47 -6.18 14.06
N LEU A 84 -3.22 -4.91 13.71
CA LEU A 84 -2.89 -3.84 14.65
C LEU A 84 -3.37 -2.50 14.10
N VAL A 85 -3.86 -1.63 14.96
CA VAL A 85 -4.04 -0.20 14.69
C VAL A 85 -3.23 0.58 15.71
N GLU A 86 -2.41 1.52 15.24
CA GLU A 86 -1.49 2.27 16.11
C GLU A 86 -1.37 3.74 15.66
N HIS A 87 -1.41 4.67 16.61
CA HIS A 87 -1.05 6.07 16.39
C HIS A 87 0.49 6.23 16.40
N PRO A 88 1.03 7.14 15.57
CA PRO A 88 2.47 7.38 15.57
C PRO A 88 2.92 8.02 16.90
N THR A 89 4.13 7.71 17.31
CA THR A 89 4.78 8.25 18.52
C THR A 89 5.56 9.50 18.19
N ILE A 90 6.34 9.45 17.11
CA ILE A 90 7.10 10.57 16.58
C ILE A 90 6.77 10.71 15.10
N LEU A 91 6.66 11.96 14.63
CA LEU A 91 6.48 12.28 13.22
C LEU A 91 7.46 13.39 12.81
N VAL A 92 8.26 13.15 11.77
CA VAL A 92 9.30 14.08 11.30
C VAL A 92 9.25 14.22 9.78
N PRO A 93 9.37 15.42 9.21
CA PRO A 93 9.33 15.61 7.76
C PRO A 93 10.51 14.90 7.10
N ALA A 94 10.23 14.12 6.04
CA ALA A 94 11.24 13.27 5.39
C ALA A 94 12.22 14.07 4.51
N ASN A 95 11.75 15.14 3.87
CA ASN A 95 12.49 15.87 2.83
C ASN A 95 12.88 17.30 3.25
N VAL A 96 12.97 17.57 4.55
CA VAL A 96 13.37 18.89 5.07
C VAL A 96 14.85 18.89 5.42
N THR A 97 15.59 19.82 4.83
CA THR A 97 17.00 20.03 5.16
C THR A 97 17.11 20.93 6.39
N LEU A 98 17.53 20.34 7.50
CA LEU A 98 17.88 21.05 8.73
C LEU A 98 19.40 21.07 8.90
N THR A 99 19.92 22.13 9.51
CA THR A 99 21.31 22.11 10.01
C THR A 99 21.46 21.01 11.05
N HIS A 100 22.69 20.51 11.24
CA HIS A 100 22.97 19.46 12.22
C HIS A 100 22.44 19.81 13.63
N ASP A 101 22.69 21.04 14.09
CA ASP A 101 22.26 21.49 15.41
C ASP A 101 20.73 21.64 15.50
N ALA A 102 20.09 22.16 14.46
CA ALA A 102 18.62 22.29 14.42
C ALA A 102 17.93 20.92 14.39
N ARG A 103 18.51 19.96 13.68
CA ARG A 103 18.03 18.58 13.63
C ARG A 103 18.17 17.90 15.00
N THR A 104 19.34 18.00 15.62
CA THR A 104 19.61 17.50 16.96
C THR A 104 18.61 18.05 17.98
N ALA A 105 18.44 19.38 18.00
CA ALA A 105 17.50 20.04 18.91
C ALA A 105 16.04 19.61 18.65
N ALA A 106 15.66 19.38 17.40
CA ALA A 106 14.33 18.90 17.05
C ALA A 106 14.05 17.50 17.61
N TYR A 107 14.96 16.53 17.43
CA TYR A 107 14.78 15.17 17.96
C TYR A 107 14.77 15.13 19.49
N GLN A 108 15.62 15.92 20.15
CA GLN A 108 15.58 16.07 21.61
C GLN A 108 14.25 16.66 22.09
N GLY A 109 13.77 17.71 21.42
CA GLY A 109 12.49 18.32 21.76
C GLY A 109 11.30 17.38 21.55
N LEU A 110 11.32 16.58 20.48
CA LEU A 110 10.32 15.53 20.22
C LEU A 110 10.28 14.49 21.34
N SER A 111 11.45 13.98 21.73
CA SER A 111 11.59 13.05 22.86
C SER A 111 11.09 13.66 24.17
N ALA A 112 11.47 14.91 24.46
CA ALA A 112 11.08 15.63 25.66
C ALA A 112 9.56 15.88 25.76
N ALA A 113 8.87 16.05 24.62
CA ALA A 113 7.43 16.24 24.55
C ALA A 113 6.61 14.96 24.88
N LEU A 114 7.24 13.79 24.85
CA LEU A 114 6.56 12.52 25.15
C LEU A 114 6.46 12.25 26.66
N PRO A 115 5.45 11.49 27.12
CA PRO A 115 5.46 10.90 28.46
C PRO A 115 6.67 9.98 28.69
N GLN A 116 7.14 9.86 29.94
CA GLN A 116 8.32 9.04 30.27
C GLN A 116 8.20 7.59 29.78
N HIS A 117 7.06 6.94 30.01
CA HIS A 117 6.87 5.54 29.58
C HIS A 117 6.99 5.36 28.06
N ARG A 118 6.59 6.37 27.27
CA ARG A 118 6.71 6.38 25.80
C ARG A 118 8.15 6.55 25.38
N ARG A 119 8.90 7.43 26.07
CA ARG A 119 10.35 7.56 25.85
C ARG A 119 11.07 6.26 26.16
N ASP A 120 10.79 5.64 27.30
CA ASP A 120 11.44 4.40 27.71
C ASP A 120 11.23 3.31 26.65
N GLU A 121 10.01 3.17 26.13
CA GLU A 121 9.69 2.23 25.05
C GLU A 121 10.40 2.62 23.72
N LEU A 122 10.43 3.90 23.36
CA LEU A 122 11.17 4.40 22.19
C LEU A 122 12.65 3.99 22.23
N PHE A 123 13.31 4.12 23.38
CA PHE A 123 14.72 3.75 23.54
C PHE A 123 14.99 2.24 23.49
N THR A 124 13.95 1.39 23.47
CA THR A 124 14.09 -0.05 23.20
C THR A 124 14.02 -0.41 21.71
N MET A 125 13.77 0.55 20.84
CA MET A 125 13.72 0.36 19.40
C MET A 125 15.12 0.17 18.81
N ALA A 126 15.20 -0.44 17.63
CA ALA A 126 16.48 -0.64 16.95
C ALA A 126 17.09 0.70 16.53
N ASN A 127 18.42 0.83 16.63
CA ASN A 127 19.16 1.96 16.11
C ASN A 127 20.40 1.45 15.37
N CYS A 128 20.43 1.62 14.05
CA CYS A 128 21.55 1.21 13.21
C CYS A 128 22.39 2.39 12.72
N ARG A 129 22.17 3.60 13.25
CA ARG A 129 22.87 4.81 12.82
C ARG A 129 24.17 4.98 13.58
N ASP A 130 25.16 5.51 12.87
CA ASP A 130 26.44 5.85 13.47
C ASP A 130 26.26 7.05 14.43
N PRO A 131 26.82 7.01 15.65
CA PRO A 131 26.79 8.15 16.57
C PRO A 131 27.46 9.43 16.02
N GLU A 132 28.37 9.32 15.05
CA GLU A 132 28.95 10.46 14.35
C GLU A 132 27.97 11.06 13.33
N GLU A 133 27.02 10.26 12.80
CA GLU A 133 25.99 10.71 11.87
C GLU A 133 24.78 11.32 12.61
N CYS A 134 24.39 10.69 13.72
CA CYS A 134 23.25 11.06 14.54
C CYS A 134 23.72 11.42 15.96
N ALA A 135 23.72 12.71 16.28
CA ALA A 135 24.19 13.20 17.57
C ALA A 135 23.38 12.69 18.78
N THR A 136 22.16 12.20 18.57
CA THR A 136 21.35 11.58 19.62
C THR A 136 20.78 10.23 19.21
N ALA A 137 20.50 9.40 20.22
CA ALA A 137 19.89 8.10 20.01
C ALA A 137 18.47 8.21 19.44
N GLU A 138 17.69 9.23 19.81
CA GLU A 138 16.32 9.41 19.31
C GLU A 138 16.29 9.75 17.82
N GLU A 139 17.26 10.55 17.35
CA GLU A 139 17.45 10.76 15.91
C GLU A 139 17.76 9.43 15.22
N GLY A 140 18.73 8.68 15.75
CA GLY A 140 19.13 7.39 15.19
C GLY A 140 17.98 6.39 15.11
N ILE A 141 17.22 6.26 16.20
CA ILE A 141 16.02 5.43 16.31
C ILE A 141 14.97 5.85 15.30
N ALA A 142 14.61 7.13 15.24
CA ALA A 142 13.57 7.60 14.34
C ALA A 142 13.95 7.40 12.86
N ARG A 143 15.21 7.67 12.49
CA ARG A 143 15.73 7.44 11.14
C ARG A 143 15.92 5.95 10.80
N THR A 144 16.00 5.07 11.80
CA THR A 144 16.08 3.62 11.59
C THR A 144 14.68 3.02 11.39
N ASN A 145 13.67 3.48 12.14
CA ASN A 145 12.36 2.83 12.21
C ASN A 145 11.24 3.54 11.44
N GLY A 146 11.42 4.82 11.12
CA GLY A 146 10.37 5.66 10.53
C GLY A 146 9.76 5.05 9.27
N ALA A 147 8.44 4.84 9.30
CA ALA A 147 7.64 4.48 8.13
C ALA A 147 7.14 5.73 7.43
N ALA A 148 7.16 5.74 6.09
CA ALA A 148 6.66 6.86 5.32
C ALA A 148 5.13 7.00 5.48
N VAL A 149 4.68 8.18 5.86
CA VAL A 149 3.27 8.59 5.90
C VAL A 149 3.10 9.94 5.24
N GLU A 150 1.90 10.24 4.80
CA GLU A 150 1.58 11.51 4.14
C GLU A 150 0.61 12.31 5.02
N LEU A 151 0.92 13.59 5.20
CA LEU A 151 -0.02 14.53 5.78
C LEU A 151 -0.72 15.30 4.67
N GLY A 152 -2.05 15.36 4.73
CA GLY A 152 -2.84 16.12 3.78
C GLY A 152 -2.73 17.62 4.07
N HIS A 153 -2.58 18.41 3.02
CA HIS A 153 -2.66 19.87 3.08
C HIS A 153 -3.19 20.42 1.75
N PRO A 154 -3.75 21.64 1.72
CA PRO A 154 -4.15 22.29 0.47
C PRO A 154 -2.96 22.43 -0.50
N ASP A 155 -3.21 22.29 -1.81
CA ASP A 155 -2.17 22.36 -2.86
C ASP A 155 -1.45 23.72 -2.86
N GLU A 156 -2.10 24.78 -2.37
CA GLU A 156 -1.55 26.13 -2.24
C GLU A 156 -0.46 26.24 -1.17
N ILE A 157 -0.35 25.26 -0.26
CA ILE A 157 0.75 25.21 0.69
C ILE A 157 1.97 24.61 0.00
N GLU A 158 2.80 25.50 -0.55
CA GLU A 158 4.14 25.14 -1.02
C GLU A 158 5.00 24.71 0.18
N THR A 159 5.16 23.39 0.33
CA THR A 159 5.99 22.79 1.36
C THR A 159 6.83 21.65 0.81
N ASP A 160 8.06 21.58 1.31
CA ASP A 160 9.01 20.49 1.04
C ASP A 160 8.64 19.23 1.85
N ALA A 161 7.69 19.34 2.79
CA ALA A 161 7.28 18.31 3.73
C ALA A 161 5.90 17.72 3.41
N ARG A 162 5.78 17.00 2.28
CA ARG A 162 4.58 16.19 1.96
C ARG A 162 4.62 14.82 2.65
N GLU A 163 5.80 14.23 2.68
CA GLU A 163 6.07 12.94 3.32
C GLU A 163 6.74 13.13 4.68
N TYR A 164 6.36 12.28 5.62
CA TYR A 164 6.88 12.24 6.97
C TYR A 164 7.35 10.82 7.32
N GLY A 165 8.41 10.72 8.11
CA GLY A 165 8.78 9.50 8.82
C GLY A 165 8.01 9.41 10.13
N ALA A 166 7.19 8.38 10.27
CA ALA A 166 6.40 8.08 11.45
C ALA A 166 6.97 6.88 12.21
N VAL A 167 7.24 7.04 13.51
CA VAL A 167 7.70 5.97 14.40
C VAL A 167 6.51 5.38 15.14
N PHE A 168 6.32 4.07 15.00
CA PHE A 168 5.30 3.26 15.66
C PHE A 168 6.01 2.22 16.54
N LEU A 169 5.78 2.23 17.86
CA LEU A 169 6.58 1.44 18.79
C LEU A 169 6.29 -0.05 18.68
N THR A 170 5.07 -0.41 18.29
CA THR A 170 4.67 -1.80 18.08
C THR A 170 4.77 -2.21 16.61
N MET A 171 4.20 -1.44 15.68
CA MET A 171 4.14 -1.79 14.26
C MET A 171 5.53 -1.86 13.62
N ASN A 172 6.47 -0.98 14.00
CA ASN A 172 7.84 -1.01 13.48
C ASN A 172 8.68 -2.19 14.04
N ARG A 173 8.11 -3.06 14.89
CA ARG A 173 8.69 -4.38 15.21
C ARG A 173 8.46 -5.43 14.12
N SER A 174 7.66 -5.12 13.09
CA SER A 174 7.46 -6.01 11.94
C SER A 174 8.70 -5.95 11.05
N ASN A 175 9.45 -7.06 10.97
CA ASN A 175 10.69 -7.14 10.20
C ASN A 175 10.44 -7.16 8.69
N HIS A 176 11.53 -7.00 7.91
CA HIS A 176 11.46 -7.05 6.46
C HIS A 176 11.42 -8.48 5.89
N SER A 177 10.60 -8.68 4.86
CA SER A 177 10.73 -9.77 3.87
C SER A 177 10.56 -9.22 2.45
N CYS A 178 11.32 -9.76 1.49
CA CYS A 178 11.14 -9.44 0.06
C CYS A 178 9.87 -10.07 -0.54
N GLY A 179 9.22 -11.00 0.18
CA GLY A 179 7.84 -11.42 -0.05
C GLY A 179 7.09 -11.36 1.28
N PRO A 180 6.56 -10.19 1.65
CA PRO A 180 5.92 -9.94 2.94
C PRO A 180 4.62 -10.74 3.09
N ASN A 181 4.14 -10.91 4.33
CA ASN A 181 2.80 -11.43 4.61
C ASN A 181 1.85 -10.38 5.19
N ALA A 182 2.33 -9.17 5.47
CA ALA A 182 1.52 -8.04 5.92
C ALA A 182 1.89 -6.73 5.22
N ALA A 183 0.97 -5.77 5.27
CA ALA A 183 1.18 -4.39 4.84
C ALA A 183 0.53 -3.43 5.84
N HIS A 184 0.97 -2.17 5.84
CA HIS A 184 0.32 -1.13 6.63
C HIS A 184 -0.40 -0.14 5.71
N LYS A 185 -1.39 0.54 6.26
CA LYS A 185 -2.14 1.61 5.60
C LYS A 185 -2.30 2.77 6.57
N TRP A 186 -1.77 3.92 6.18
CA TRP A 186 -1.99 5.19 6.86
C TRP A 186 -3.42 5.69 6.61
N ASP A 187 -4.08 6.14 7.68
CA ASP A 187 -5.36 6.85 7.64
C ASP A 187 -5.17 8.21 8.31
N LEU A 188 -5.20 9.27 7.50
CA LEU A 188 -5.03 10.62 7.98
C LEU A 188 -6.17 11.02 8.91
N GLU A 189 -7.43 10.68 8.60
CA GLU A 189 -8.59 11.16 9.36
C GLU A 189 -8.57 10.70 10.83
N SER A 190 -8.12 9.47 11.06
CA SER A 190 -7.90 8.91 12.40
C SER A 190 -6.48 9.07 12.92
N PHE A 191 -5.58 9.66 12.10
CA PHE A 191 -4.16 9.83 12.40
C PHE A 191 -3.51 8.52 12.91
N SER A 192 -3.82 7.41 12.24
CA SER A 192 -3.43 6.07 12.65
C SER A 192 -2.96 5.23 11.48
N SER A 193 -2.18 4.19 11.76
CA SER A 193 -1.80 3.19 10.76
C SER A 193 -2.43 1.85 11.11
N SER A 194 -2.99 1.17 10.11
CA SER A 194 -3.53 -0.18 10.22
C SER A 194 -2.57 -1.19 9.59
N LEU A 195 -2.08 -2.16 10.35
CA LEU A 195 -1.35 -3.33 9.86
C LEU A 195 -2.34 -4.45 9.56
N TYR A 196 -2.27 -5.06 8.38
CA TYR A 196 -3.19 -6.11 7.94
C TYR A 196 -2.49 -7.20 7.14
N ALA A 197 -3.06 -8.40 7.16
CA ALA A 197 -2.52 -9.57 6.47
C ALA A 197 -2.78 -9.51 4.95
N LEU A 198 -1.74 -9.80 4.17
CA LEU A 198 -1.80 -9.91 2.70
C LEU A 198 -2.11 -11.34 2.24
N ARG A 199 -1.81 -12.33 3.08
CA ARG A 199 -2.05 -13.75 2.85
C ARG A 199 -2.30 -14.43 4.20
N PRO A 200 -2.76 -15.69 4.24
CA PRO A 200 -2.91 -16.40 5.50
C PRO A 200 -1.57 -16.46 6.24
N ILE A 201 -1.57 -16.17 7.54
CA ILE A 201 -0.40 -16.22 8.42
C ILE A 201 -0.62 -17.30 9.47
N SER A 202 0.31 -18.24 9.56
CA SER A 202 0.22 -19.38 10.48
C SER A 202 0.63 -18.99 11.90
N PRO A 203 0.13 -19.67 12.95
CA PRO A 203 0.65 -19.49 14.30
C PRO A 203 2.18 -19.70 14.35
N GLY A 204 2.88 -18.79 15.02
CA GLY A 204 4.34 -18.78 15.13
C GLY A 204 5.08 -18.19 13.93
N GLU A 205 4.40 -17.89 12.81
CA GLU A 205 5.00 -17.25 11.65
C GLU A 205 5.33 -15.76 11.95
N GLU A 206 6.48 -15.30 11.48
CA GLU A 206 6.90 -13.90 11.59
C GLU A 206 6.02 -13.01 10.69
N ILE A 207 5.43 -11.97 11.27
CA ILE A 207 4.69 -10.94 10.55
C ILE A 207 5.70 -9.95 9.96
N THR A 208 5.74 -9.88 8.64
CA THR A 208 6.77 -9.13 7.90
C THR A 208 6.16 -8.17 6.88
N ILE A 209 6.85 -7.03 6.70
CA ILE A 209 6.47 -5.95 5.77
C ILE A 209 7.62 -5.64 4.80
N ILE A 210 7.40 -4.69 3.89
CA ILE A 210 8.44 -4.22 2.95
C ILE A 210 9.14 -2.97 3.50
N TYR A 211 10.48 -2.95 3.42
CA TYR A 211 11.31 -1.77 3.74
C TYR A 211 11.97 -1.18 2.48
N THR A 212 11.83 -1.86 1.35
CA THR A 212 12.44 -1.48 0.08
C THR A 212 11.52 -1.84 -1.08
N ASP A 213 11.81 -1.31 -2.26
CA ASP A 213 11.13 -1.70 -3.48
C ASP A 213 11.50 -3.15 -3.84
N VAL A 214 10.57 -4.06 -3.52
CA VAL A 214 10.72 -5.49 -3.73
C VAL A 214 10.66 -5.90 -5.20
N THR A 215 10.41 -4.96 -6.12
CA THR A 215 10.46 -5.21 -7.57
C THR A 215 11.86 -5.01 -8.17
N GLN A 216 12.81 -4.47 -7.40
CA GLN A 216 14.22 -4.35 -7.81
C GLN A 216 14.95 -5.71 -7.76
N PRO A 217 16.07 -5.89 -8.49
CA PRO A 217 16.89 -7.09 -8.40
C PRO A 217 17.45 -7.36 -6.99
N ARG A 218 17.74 -8.61 -6.65
CA ARG A 218 18.16 -9.05 -5.31
C ARG A 218 19.31 -8.22 -4.75
N ASP A 219 20.31 -7.95 -5.56
CA ASP A 219 21.51 -7.26 -5.11
C ASP A 219 21.22 -5.78 -4.82
N ALA A 220 20.33 -5.14 -5.61
CA ALA A 220 19.86 -3.79 -5.34
C ALA A 220 19.01 -3.73 -4.06
N ARG A 221 18.12 -4.71 -3.84
CA ARG A 221 17.34 -4.82 -2.59
C ARG A 221 18.27 -4.95 -1.38
N ARG A 222 19.26 -5.85 -1.45
CA ARG A 222 20.25 -6.05 -0.37
C ARG A 222 21.11 -4.82 -0.12
N ALA A 223 21.63 -4.17 -1.16
CA ALA A 223 22.43 -2.96 -1.03
C ALA A 223 21.64 -1.84 -0.35
N ARG A 224 20.38 -1.63 -0.78
CA ARG A 224 19.49 -0.65 -0.15
C ARG A 224 19.20 -0.97 1.31
N LEU A 225 18.90 -2.23 1.64
CA LEU A 225 18.62 -2.64 3.02
C LEU A 225 19.86 -2.49 3.91
N TYR A 226 21.04 -2.84 3.40
CA TYR A 226 22.29 -2.68 4.15
C TYR A 226 22.59 -1.20 4.42
N ALA A 227 22.49 -0.35 3.39
CA ALA A 227 22.74 1.08 3.53
C ALA A 227 21.78 1.78 4.49
N HIS A 228 20.53 1.33 4.59
CA HIS A 228 19.49 2.00 5.39
C HIS A 228 19.26 1.39 6.76
N TYR A 229 19.49 0.09 6.91
CA TYR A 229 19.11 -0.69 8.10
C TYR A 229 20.26 -1.57 8.63
N GLY A 230 21.43 -1.56 7.99
CA GLY A 230 22.62 -2.27 8.48
C GLY A 230 22.57 -3.80 8.37
N PHE A 231 21.63 -4.38 7.61
CA PHE A 231 21.52 -5.84 7.48
C PHE A 231 21.49 -6.31 6.02
N THR A 232 21.99 -7.52 5.78
CA THR A 232 21.86 -8.21 4.50
C THR A 232 20.64 -9.14 4.54
N CYS A 233 19.66 -8.93 3.67
CA CYS A 233 18.45 -9.75 3.67
C CYS A 233 18.73 -11.22 3.32
N ALA A 234 18.21 -12.11 4.17
CA ALA A 234 18.28 -13.56 4.04
C ALA A 234 16.87 -14.22 4.05
N CYS A 235 15.82 -13.48 3.69
CA CYS A 235 14.48 -14.07 3.54
C CYS A 235 14.47 -15.13 2.42
N ALA A 236 13.41 -15.94 2.35
CA ALA A 236 13.28 -17.04 1.39
C ALA A 236 13.61 -16.65 -0.06
N PHE A 237 13.23 -15.44 -0.49
CA PHE A 237 13.50 -14.92 -1.85
C PHE A 237 14.95 -14.47 -2.07
N CYS A 238 15.61 -13.97 -1.02
CA CYS A 238 17.02 -13.57 -1.12
C CYS A 238 17.96 -14.77 -0.90
N ALA A 239 17.49 -15.81 -0.21
CA ALA A 239 18.22 -17.05 0.02
C ALA A 239 18.21 -18.01 -1.20
N LEU A 240 17.44 -17.70 -2.25
CA LEU A 240 17.38 -18.51 -3.47
C LEU A 240 18.78 -18.71 -4.09
N PRO A 241 19.06 -19.91 -4.65
CA PRO A 241 20.25 -20.16 -5.46
C PRO A 241 20.37 -19.18 -6.64
N PRO A 242 21.57 -18.99 -7.22
CA PRO A 242 21.80 -17.98 -8.26
C PRO A 242 20.83 -18.04 -9.45
N ALA A 243 20.53 -19.23 -9.98
CA ALA A 243 19.63 -19.39 -11.12
C ALA A 243 18.16 -19.03 -10.77
N GLU A 244 17.66 -19.50 -9.63
CA GLU A 244 16.32 -19.19 -9.14
C GLU A 244 16.17 -17.71 -8.77
N SER A 245 17.22 -17.11 -8.21
CA SER A 245 17.25 -15.67 -7.95
C SER A 245 17.21 -14.84 -9.23
N ALA A 246 17.90 -15.26 -10.29
CA ALA A 246 17.85 -14.57 -11.58
C ALA A 246 16.45 -14.66 -12.20
N ALA A 247 15.79 -15.82 -12.09
CA ALA A 247 14.40 -15.99 -12.53
C ALA A 247 13.41 -15.14 -11.69
N SER A 248 13.60 -15.10 -10.37
CA SER A 248 12.81 -14.24 -9.46
C SER A 248 12.99 -12.76 -9.79
N ASP A 249 14.23 -12.32 -10.06
CA ASP A 249 14.50 -10.93 -10.44
C ASP A 249 13.87 -10.56 -11.80
N ALA A 250 13.90 -11.48 -12.78
CA ALA A 250 13.20 -11.28 -14.05
C ALA A 250 11.68 -11.15 -13.86
N ALA A 251 11.07 -12.01 -13.03
CA ALA A 251 9.65 -11.95 -12.73
C ALA A 251 9.24 -10.67 -12.00
N ARG A 252 10.07 -10.21 -11.07
CA ARG A 252 9.89 -8.95 -10.33
C ARG A 252 10.02 -7.74 -11.25
N ALA A 253 10.93 -7.78 -12.21
CA ALA A 253 11.06 -6.76 -13.24
C ALA A 253 9.83 -6.72 -14.16
N GLU A 254 9.31 -7.87 -14.59
CA GLU A 254 8.07 -7.95 -15.36
C GLU A 254 6.87 -7.34 -14.60
N LEU A 255 6.74 -7.69 -13.31
CA LEU A 255 5.71 -7.10 -12.44
C LEU A 255 5.87 -5.58 -12.26
N ARG A 256 7.11 -5.07 -12.24
CA ARG A 256 7.39 -3.64 -12.22
C ARG A 256 6.87 -2.96 -13.48
N GLU A 257 7.19 -3.50 -14.65
CA GLU A 257 6.74 -2.94 -15.93
C GLU A 257 5.21 -2.94 -16.06
N TRP A 258 4.54 -4.02 -15.61
CA TRP A 258 3.08 -4.08 -15.60
C TRP A 258 2.40 -3.05 -14.70
N ARG A 259 3.10 -2.45 -13.73
CA ARG A 259 2.54 -1.30 -12.99
C ARG A 259 2.21 -0.15 -13.92
N HIS A 260 2.95 0.00 -15.01
CA HIS A 260 2.88 1.13 -15.94
C HIS A 260 2.24 0.78 -17.28
N THR A 261 2.46 -0.45 -17.79
CA THR A 261 2.15 -0.80 -19.19
C THR A 261 0.97 -1.75 -19.35
N ARG A 262 0.42 -2.30 -18.26
CA ARG A 262 -0.66 -3.31 -18.35
C ARG A 262 -1.91 -2.74 -19.04
N PRO A 263 -2.67 -3.55 -19.79
CA PRO A 263 -3.97 -3.15 -20.29
C PRO A 263 -4.95 -2.99 -19.13
N VAL A 264 -5.55 -1.81 -18.97
CA VAL A 264 -6.51 -1.55 -17.89
C VAL A 264 -7.96 -1.73 -18.36
N PHE A 265 -8.82 -2.16 -17.44
CA PHE A 265 -10.26 -2.37 -17.72
C PHE A 265 -10.91 -1.20 -18.45
N ALA A 266 -10.67 0.04 -17.98
CA ALA A 266 -11.35 1.23 -18.49
C ALA A 266 -11.21 1.43 -20.01
N GLY A 267 -10.01 1.20 -20.56
CA GLY A 267 -9.76 1.33 -22.00
C GLY A 267 -10.30 0.14 -22.80
N TRP A 268 -10.15 -1.07 -22.27
CA TRP A 268 -10.59 -2.30 -22.94
C TRP A 268 -12.12 -2.45 -22.96
N ALA A 269 -12.82 -2.04 -21.90
CA ALA A 269 -14.25 -2.33 -21.68
C ALA A 269 -15.13 -1.92 -22.88
N THR A 270 -14.80 -0.81 -23.53
CA THR A 270 -15.53 -0.28 -24.70
C THR A 270 -14.82 -0.50 -26.04
N ASP A 271 -13.57 -0.95 -26.05
CA ASP A 271 -12.83 -1.28 -27.27
C ASP A 271 -13.23 -2.68 -27.76
N MET A 272 -14.13 -2.71 -28.74
CA MET A 272 -14.65 -3.94 -29.33
C MET A 272 -13.69 -4.58 -30.35
N CYS A 273 -12.59 -3.91 -30.73
CA CYS A 273 -11.57 -4.47 -31.60
C CYS A 273 -10.65 -5.46 -30.85
N ARG A 274 -10.52 -5.31 -29.53
CA ARG A 274 -9.76 -6.22 -28.68
C ARG A 274 -10.53 -7.53 -28.42
N ALA A 275 -9.82 -8.61 -28.17
CA ALA A 275 -10.44 -9.86 -27.72
C ALA A 275 -11.07 -9.72 -26.32
N ASP A 276 -12.02 -10.59 -25.98
CA ASP A 276 -12.75 -10.54 -24.70
C ASP A 276 -11.88 -10.98 -23.51
N ASP A 277 -10.82 -11.74 -23.77
CA ASP A 277 -9.86 -12.23 -22.78
C ASP A 277 -8.61 -11.35 -22.68
N PHE A 278 -8.47 -10.28 -23.47
CA PHE A 278 -7.22 -9.51 -23.57
C PHE A 278 -6.71 -8.98 -22.21
N VAL A 279 -7.57 -8.36 -21.41
CA VAL A 279 -7.21 -7.91 -20.04
C VAL A 279 -7.12 -9.10 -19.09
N LEU A 280 -8.04 -10.07 -19.20
CA LEU A 280 -8.08 -11.25 -18.35
C LEU A 280 -6.76 -12.01 -18.42
N SER A 281 -6.30 -12.40 -19.61
CA SER A 281 -5.07 -13.16 -19.82
C SER A 281 -3.84 -12.43 -19.30
N SER A 282 -3.75 -11.10 -19.52
CA SER A 282 -2.66 -10.28 -18.98
C SER A 282 -2.66 -10.26 -17.44
N HIS A 283 -3.82 -10.11 -16.83
CA HIS A 283 -3.93 -10.00 -15.38
C HIS A 283 -3.80 -11.35 -14.67
N MET A 284 -4.24 -12.44 -15.30
CA MET A 284 -4.04 -13.79 -14.78
C MET A 284 -2.56 -14.15 -14.73
N ALA A 285 -1.80 -13.84 -15.80
CA ALA A 285 -0.33 -14.01 -15.79
C ALA A 285 0.32 -13.19 -14.66
N ALA A 286 -0.14 -11.96 -14.43
CA ALA A 286 0.34 -11.14 -13.33
C ALA A 286 0.05 -11.71 -11.95
N LEU A 287 -1.15 -12.26 -11.75
CA LEU A 287 -1.52 -12.87 -10.47
C LEU A 287 -0.71 -14.14 -10.19
N GLU A 288 -0.35 -14.92 -11.22
CA GLU A 288 0.56 -16.07 -11.07
C GLU A 288 1.96 -15.63 -10.64
N LEU A 289 2.52 -14.58 -11.26
CA LEU A 289 3.80 -14.03 -10.83
C LEU A 289 3.75 -13.49 -9.41
N ILE A 290 2.67 -12.77 -9.06
CA ILE A 290 2.46 -12.21 -7.72
C ILE A 290 2.47 -13.31 -6.66
N GLU A 291 1.73 -14.40 -6.90
CA GLU A 291 1.66 -15.51 -5.96
C GLU A 291 3.03 -16.18 -5.79
N ARG A 292 3.71 -16.46 -6.92
CA ARG A 292 5.05 -17.08 -6.92
C ARG A 292 6.09 -16.24 -6.17
N GLU A 293 6.05 -14.92 -6.34
CA GLU A 293 7.02 -14.00 -5.75
C GLU A 293 6.65 -13.51 -4.34
N GLY A 294 5.51 -13.97 -3.79
CA GLY A 294 5.03 -13.54 -2.47
C GLY A 294 4.72 -12.04 -2.43
N LEU A 295 4.17 -11.48 -3.51
CA LEU A 295 3.94 -10.06 -3.70
C LEU A 295 2.45 -9.69 -3.62
N GLN A 296 1.68 -10.36 -2.76
CA GLN A 296 0.22 -10.21 -2.65
C GLN A 296 -0.23 -8.74 -2.46
N GLY A 297 0.61 -7.87 -1.88
CA GLY A 297 0.35 -6.43 -1.81
C GLY A 297 0.10 -5.73 -3.17
N MET A 298 0.51 -6.35 -4.28
CA MET A 298 0.29 -5.85 -5.64
C MET A 298 -1.03 -6.34 -6.27
N GLU A 299 -1.72 -7.32 -5.68
CA GLU A 299 -2.78 -8.06 -6.36
C GLU A 299 -4.08 -7.25 -6.55
N SER A 300 -4.41 -6.32 -5.62
CA SER A 300 -5.74 -5.70 -5.57
C SER A 300 -6.14 -5.00 -6.86
N ALA A 301 -5.19 -4.37 -7.55
CA ALA A 301 -5.48 -3.69 -8.82
C ALA A 301 -5.81 -4.68 -9.95
N PHE A 302 -5.13 -5.83 -9.99
CA PHE A 302 -5.38 -6.87 -10.99
C PHE A 302 -6.70 -7.60 -10.69
N VAL A 303 -6.94 -7.97 -9.43
CA VAL A 303 -8.19 -8.59 -8.97
C VAL A 303 -9.39 -7.70 -9.29
N ARG A 304 -9.28 -6.37 -9.09
CA ARG A 304 -10.35 -5.42 -9.42
C ARG A 304 -10.69 -5.43 -10.90
N ASP A 305 -9.68 -5.31 -11.76
CA ASP A 305 -9.91 -5.27 -13.19
C ASP A 305 -10.47 -6.61 -13.72
N VAL A 306 -9.99 -7.75 -13.22
CA VAL A 306 -10.55 -9.08 -13.56
C VAL A 306 -12.01 -9.19 -13.14
N CYS A 307 -12.36 -8.74 -11.93
CA CYS A 307 -13.73 -8.69 -11.44
C CYS A 307 -14.63 -7.87 -12.39
N LEU A 308 -14.21 -6.65 -12.77
CA LEU A 308 -14.96 -5.79 -13.68
C LEU A 308 -15.03 -6.33 -15.11
N CYS A 309 -14.01 -7.05 -15.58
CA CYS A 309 -14.04 -7.75 -16.86
C CYS A 309 -15.17 -8.78 -16.90
N TRP A 310 -15.28 -9.63 -15.87
CA TRP A 310 -16.37 -10.62 -15.80
C TRP A 310 -17.75 -9.95 -15.71
N ALA A 311 -17.87 -8.82 -15.01
CA ALA A 311 -19.11 -8.05 -14.97
C ALA A 311 -19.54 -7.54 -16.35
N VAL A 312 -18.64 -6.92 -17.12
CA VAL A 312 -18.98 -6.37 -18.46
C VAL A 312 -19.22 -7.47 -19.50
N LEU A 313 -18.63 -8.66 -19.29
CA LEU A 313 -18.92 -9.87 -20.05
C LEU A 313 -20.25 -10.53 -19.60
N GLY A 314 -20.74 -10.21 -18.41
CA GLY A 314 -22.00 -10.72 -17.87
C GLY A 314 -21.90 -12.14 -17.33
N ASP A 315 -20.70 -12.61 -16.99
CA ASP A 315 -20.49 -13.90 -16.33
C ASP A 315 -20.65 -13.71 -14.81
N GLU A 316 -21.84 -14.07 -14.30
CA GLU A 316 -22.17 -13.85 -12.89
C GLU A 316 -21.37 -14.73 -11.94
N ALA A 317 -21.10 -15.98 -12.32
CA ALA A 317 -20.38 -16.92 -11.46
C ALA A 317 -18.94 -16.46 -11.27
N LYS A 318 -18.25 -16.12 -12.37
CA LYS A 318 -16.89 -15.58 -12.31
C LYS A 318 -16.85 -14.22 -11.64
N PHE A 319 -17.80 -13.33 -11.93
CA PHE A 319 -17.88 -12.05 -11.24
C PHE A 319 -17.92 -12.22 -9.72
N ARG A 320 -18.80 -13.09 -9.18
CA ARG A 320 -18.94 -13.30 -7.74
C ARG A 320 -17.65 -13.84 -7.11
N GLU A 321 -17.03 -14.84 -7.73
CA GLU A 321 -15.74 -15.41 -7.29
C GLU A 321 -14.67 -14.31 -7.09
N TRP A 322 -14.51 -13.45 -8.10
CA TRP A 322 -13.51 -12.38 -8.08
C TRP A 322 -13.91 -11.19 -7.21
N ALA A 323 -15.21 -10.89 -7.10
CA ALA A 323 -15.74 -9.86 -6.22
C ALA A 323 -15.53 -10.22 -4.74
N GLU A 324 -15.80 -11.45 -4.32
CA GLU A 324 -15.53 -11.90 -2.95
C GLU A 324 -14.03 -11.83 -2.61
N ARG A 325 -13.15 -12.18 -3.56
CA ARG A 325 -11.70 -11.98 -3.39
C ARG A 325 -11.36 -10.51 -3.24
N LEU A 326 -11.91 -9.64 -4.10
CA LEU A 326 -11.67 -8.21 -4.05
C LEU A 326 -12.13 -7.60 -2.72
N GLU A 327 -13.31 -7.98 -2.22
CA GLU A 327 -13.85 -7.51 -0.95
C GLU A 327 -12.86 -7.80 0.20
N ARG A 328 -12.40 -9.06 0.32
CA ARG A 328 -11.45 -9.46 1.36
C ARG A 328 -10.16 -8.64 1.32
N LEU A 329 -9.64 -8.38 0.12
CA LEU A 329 -8.42 -7.61 -0.07
C LEU A 329 -8.60 -6.11 0.20
N SER A 330 -9.82 -5.61 0.04
CA SER A 330 -10.16 -4.21 0.21
C SER A 330 -10.54 -3.85 1.64
N GLU A 331 -10.90 -4.80 2.51
CA GLU A 331 -11.49 -4.51 3.83
C GLU A 331 -10.73 -3.46 4.66
N VAL A 332 -9.40 -3.60 4.76
CA VAL A 332 -8.54 -2.61 5.43
C VAL A 332 -7.96 -1.62 4.42
N ARG A 333 -7.41 -2.14 3.31
CA ARG A 333 -6.68 -1.36 2.29
C ARG A 333 -7.54 -0.25 1.67
N ASP A 334 -8.77 -0.57 1.30
CA ASP A 334 -9.72 0.32 0.63
C ASP A 334 -11.16 0.03 1.09
N PRO A 335 -11.55 0.53 2.28
CA PRO A 335 -12.86 0.26 2.86
C PRO A 335 -14.01 0.82 2.01
N VAL A 336 -13.75 1.79 1.13
CA VAL A 336 -14.74 2.33 0.19
C VAL A 336 -15.01 1.28 -0.88
N MET A 337 -13.96 0.72 -1.50
CA MET A 337 -14.09 -0.37 -2.45
C MET A 337 -14.76 -1.59 -1.82
N ALA A 338 -14.39 -1.98 -0.59
CA ALA A 338 -15.01 -3.12 0.09
C ALA A 338 -16.54 -2.95 0.21
N ARG A 339 -17.01 -1.75 0.60
CA ARG A 339 -18.45 -1.44 0.67
C ARG A 339 -19.12 -1.47 -0.70
N GLU A 340 -18.46 -0.94 -1.73
CA GLU A 340 -19.00 -0.94 -3.09
C GLU A 340 -19.11 -2.36 -3.66
N VAL A 341 -18.12 -3.21 -3.39
CA VAL A 341 -18.13 -4.61 -3.81
C VAL A 341 -19.23 -5.41 -3.09
N ARG A 342 -19.44 -5.20 -1.79
CA ARG A 342 -20.60 -5.78 -1.06
C ARG A 342 -21.91 -5.41 -1.73
N ARG A 343 -22.06 -4.12 -2.06
CA ARG A 343 -23.24 -3.62 -2.77
C ARG A 343 -23.38 -4.31 -4.14
N TRP A 344 -22.30 -4.51 -4.89
CA TRP A 344 -22.36 -5.26 -6.15
C TRP A 344 -22.74 -6.73 -5.95
N LEU A 345 -22.26 -7.40 -4.90
CA LEU A 345 -22.58 -8.80 -4.62
C LEU A 345 -24.06 -9.03 -4.30
N GLU A 346 -24.76 -8.04 -3.75
CA GLU A 346 -26.21 -8.11 -3.47
C GLU A 346 -27.05 -8.21 -4.76
N ASP A 347 -26.72 -7.41 -5.77
CA ASP A 347 -27.40 -7.41 -7.08
C ASP A 347 -26.41 -7.00 -8.19
N PRO A 348 -25.66 -7.99 -8.74
CA PRO A 348 -24.62 -7.69 -9.73
C PRO A 348 -25.18 -7.00 -10.98
N LYS A 349 -26.37 -7.42 -11.45
CA LYS A 349 -26.97 -6.93 -12.71
C LYS A 349 -27.47 -5.50 -12.59
N GLY A 350 -28.07 -5.15 -11.45
CA GLY A 350 -28.60 -3.81 -11.23
C GLY A 350 -27.58 -2.80 -10.71
N LYS A 351 -26.52 -3.26 -10.01
CA LYS A 351 -25.61 -2.37 -9.29
C LYS A 351 -24.25 -2.21 -9.92
N VAL A 352 -23.78 -3.16 -10.74
CA VAL A 352 -22.51 -3.00 -11.45
C VAL A 352 -22.73 -2.24 -12.76
N PRO A 353 -22.04 -1.11 -12.99
CA PRO A 353 -22.15 -0.37 -14.23
C PRO A 353 -21.80 -1.23 -15.46
N LYS A 354 -22.59 -1.09 -16.54
CA LYS A 354 -22.38 -1.78 -17.82
C LYS A 354 -22.38 -3.31 -17.72
N TRP A 355 -23.13 -3.89 -16.77
CA TRP A 355 -23.28 -5.35 -16.68
C TRP A 355 -23.65 -5.99 -18.02
N GLY A 356 -22.86 -6.97 -18.46
CA GLY A 356 -23.08 -7.70 -19.71
C GLY A 356 -23.02 -6.86 -20.99
N TRP A 357 -22.59 -5.59 -20.91
CA TRP A 357 -22.62 -4.66 -22.04
C TRP A 357 -21.82 -5.19 -23.23
N ARG A 358 -20.63 -5.75 -22.99
CA ARG A 358 -19.74 -6.26 -24.05
C ARG A 358 -20.37 -7.45 -24.77
N SER A 359 -21.01 -8.34 -24.01
CA SER A 359 -21.77 -9.48 -24.55
C SER A 359 -22.94 -9.03 -25.43
N VAL A 360 -23.63 -7.95 -25.06
CA VAL A 360 -24.67 -7.34 -25.91
C VAL A 360 -24.06 -6.78 -27.20
N GLN A 361 -22.96 -6.03 -27.11
CA GLN A 361 -22.29 -5.46 -28.27
C GLN A 361 -21.78 -6.54 -29.25
N ARG A 362 -21.17 -7.62 -28.75
CA ARG A 362 -20.74 -8.76 -29.58
C ARG A 362 -21.90 -9.37 -30.37
N LYS A 363 -23.03 -9.60 -29.71
CA LYS A 363 -24.24 -10.11 -30.36
C LYS A 363 -24.75 -9.16 -31.45
N GLN A 364 -24.74 -7.85 -31.20
CA GLN A 364 -25.14 -6.85 -32.20
C GLN A 364 -24.18 -6.79 -33.38
N MET A 365 -22.87 -6.83 -33.15
CA MET A 365 -21.85 -6.85 -34.20
C MET A 365 -21.94 -8.11 -35.06
N ALA A 366 -22.12 -9.28 -34.46
CA ALA A 366 -22.30 -10.54 -35.17
C ALA A 366 -23.56 -10.50 -36.06
N LYS A 367 -24.67 -9.95 -35.56
CA LYS A 367 -25.90 -9.74 -36.35
C LYS A 367 -25.66 -8.81 -37.54
N ARG A 368 -24.97 -7.67 -37.34
CA ARG A 368 -24.62 -6.73 -38.43
C ARG A 368 -23.74 -7.37 -39.48
N LYS A 369 -22.71 -8.11 -39.07
CA LYS A 369 -21.81 -8.84 -39.98
C LYS A 369 -22.58 -9.84 -40.83
N LYS A 370 -23.46 -10.63 -40.20
CA LYS A 370 -24.32 -11.59 -40.91
C LYS A 370 -25.25 -10.91 -41.91
N ALA A 371 -25.84 -9.76 -41.56
CA ALA A 371 -26.69 -9.01 -42.48
C ALA A 371 -25.94 -8.48 -43.72
N VAL A 372 -24.68 -8.04 -43.56
CA VAL A 372 -23.83 -7.61 -44.68
C VAL A 372 -23.40 -8.79 -45.57
N GLU A 373 -23.14 -9.96 -44.99
CA GLU A 373 -22.81 -11.17 -45.75
C GLU A 373 -24.02 -11.76 -46.51
N GLU A 374 -25.24 -11.48 -46.07
CA GLU A 374 -26.50 -11.92 -46.69
C GLU A 374 -27.07 -10.91 -47.70
N GLU A 375 -26.50 -9.71 -47.85
CA GLU A 375 -26.84 -8.78 -48.94
C GLU A 375 -26.34 -9.34 -50.29
N PRO A 376 -27.21 -9.54 -51.29
CA PRO A 376 -26.77 -10.02 -52.60
C PRO A 376 -25.84 -8.99 -53.24
N SER A 377 -24.64 -9.41 -53.63
CA SER A 377 -23.76 -8.60 -54.46
C SER A 377 -24.50 -8.26 -55.77
N SER A 378 -25.01 -7.05 -55.91
CA SER A 378 -25.53 -6.56 -57.19
C SER A 378 -24.38 -6.53 -58.20
N PRO A 379 -24.44 -7.28 -59.32
CA PRO A 379 -23.49 -7.14 -60.40
C PRO A 379 -24.08 -6.22 -61.47
N GLU A 380 -24.02 -4.90 -61.27
CA GLU A 380 -24.35 -3.91 -62.30
C GLU A 380 -23.49 -2.66 -62.10
N SER A 381 -22.91 -1.97 -63.09
CA SER A 381 -22.51 -2.27 -64.46
C SER A 381 -21.76 -0.99 -64.89
N TYR A 382 -20.43 -1.01 -64.97
CA TYR A 382 -19.66 0.11 -65.54
C TYR A 382 -18.97 -0.35 -66.83
N TYR A 383 -19.77 -0.51 -67.89
CA TYR A 383 -19.29 -0.40 -69.26
C TYR A 383 -20.37 0.34 -70.06
N SER A 384 -20.17 1.65 -70.21
CA SER A 384 -20.81 2.42 -71.28
C SER A 384 -19.83 2.44 -72.45
N PRO A 385 -20.14 1.82 -73.60
CA PRO A 385 -19.34 1.98 -74.79
C PRO A 385 -19.66 3.34 -75.42
N LEU A 386 -18.67 4.23 -75.45
CA LEU A 386 -18.66 5.40 -76.30
C LEU A 386 -18.81 4.94 -77.76
N LEU A 387 -19.92 5.33 -78.40
CA LEU A 387 -20.08 5.31 -79.85
C LEU A 387 -20.02 6.75 -80.37
N PHE A 388 -19.33 6.86 -81.50
CA PHE A 388 -18.85 8.02 -82.25
C PHE A 388 -19.81 9.20 -82.43
#